data_AF-A0A957SCE4-F1
#
_entry.id   AF-A0A957SCE4-F1
#
_cell.length_a   1.000
_cell.length_b   1.000
_cell.length_c   1.000
_cell.angle_alpha   90.00
_cell.angle_beta   90.00
_cell.angle_gamma   90.00
#
_symmetry.space_group_name_H-M   'P 1'
#
loop_
_entity.id
_entity.type
_entity.pdbx_description
1 polymer ?
#
loop_
_entity_poly.entity_id
_entity_poly.type
_entity_poly.pdbx_seq_one_letter_code
_entity_poly.pdbx_strand_id
1 'polypeptide(L)'
;MRHPTEQTRLFTTWLLCSLMLLTSACVLPPTPVSSTDDAAPSATAPAAAEPPASHVSTDAFGREVELPAGPQRIIAHYFASDMVALGLPMIGTNYVNAELVLTPEQLAVLTDTGTGDPNVETILSLQPDLIFVPDFTDAAVVDLLA
;
A
#
# COMPACT_ATOMS: atom_id res chain seq x y z
N MET A 1 -27.15 14.56 34.95
CA MET A 1 -27.84 13.76 33.92
C MET A 1 -28.43 14.72 32.90
N ARG A 2 -27.72 15.02 31.81
CA ARG A 2 -28.21 15.88 30.72
C ARG A 2 -28.85 14.98 29.66
N HIS A 3 -30.05 15.35 29.22
CA HIS A 3 -30.92 14.54 28.38
C HIS A 3 -30.32 14.24 26.98
N PRO A 4 -30.51 13.02 26.43
CA PRO A 4 -29.94 12.59 25.14
C PRO A 4 -30.53 13.33 23.92
N THR A 5 -31.63 14.05 24.11
CA THR A 5 -32.36 14.77 23.05
C THR A 5 -31.70 16.08 22.62
N GLU A 6 -30.91 16.74 23.47
CA GLU A 6 -30.23 18.00 23.09
C GLU A 6 -28.92 17.76 22.32
N GLN A 7 -28.20 16.69 22.63
CA GLN A 7 -26.97 16.27 21.93
C GLN A 7 -27.24 15.95 20.45
N THR A 8 -28.35 15.25 20.16
CA THR A 8 -28.73 14.89 18.79
C THR A 8 -29.09 16.12 17.95
N ARG A 9 -29.68 17.16 18.57
CA ARG A 9 -30.02 18.43 17.91
C ARG A 9 -28.77 19.25 17.63
N LEU A 10 -27.83 19.36 18.59
CA LEU A 10 -26.56 20.06 18.40
C LEU A 10 -25.70 19.44 17.28
N PHE A 11 -25.70 18.10 17.17
CA PHE A 11 -24.95 17.39 16.14
C PHE A 11 -25.57 17.52 14.74
N THR A 12 -26.91 17.54 14.63
CA THR A 12 -27.60 17.76 13.35
C THR A 12 -27.46 19.21 12.87
N THR A 13 -27.46 20.21 13.77
CA THR A 13 -27.21 21.61 13.36
C THR A 13 -25.75 21.81 12.89
N TRP A 14 -24.78 21.13 13.53
CA TRP A 14 -23.39 21.17 13.08
C TRP A 14 -23.19 20.50 11.71
N LEU A 15 -23.84 19.36 11.48
CA LEU A 15 -23.80 18.62 10.20
C LEU A 15 -24.48 19.38 9.05
N LEU A 16 -25.56 20.13 9.33
CA LEU A 16 -26.21 21.00 8.34
C LEU A 16 -25.38 22.25 8.01
N CYS A 17 -24.68 22.83 9.00
CA CYS A 17 -23.86 24.02 8.79
C CYS A 17 -22.62 23.72 7.92
N SER A 18 -21.99 22.55 8.01
CA SER A 18 -20.83 22.20 7.17
C SER A 18 -21.18 21.96 5.70
N LEU A 19 -22.41 21.52 5.40
CA LEU A 19 -22.85 21.19 4.04
C LEU A 19 -23.11 22.45 3.17
N MET A 20 -23.31 23.61 3.79
CA MET A 20 -23.56 24.89 3.11
C MET A 20 -22.29 25.64 2.68
N LEU A 21 -21.08 25.16 3.02
CA LEU A 21 -19.81 25.81 2.66
C LEU A 21 -19.17 25.31 1.35
N LEU A 22 -19.75 24.31 0.67
CA LEU A 22 -19.15 23.76 -0.57
C LEU A 22 -19.74 24.33 -1.87
N THR A 23 -20.61 25.33 -1.84
CA THR A 23 -21.12 26.00 -3.05
C THR A 23 -20.56 27.41 -3.20
N SER A 24 -19.23 27.52 -3.29
CA SER A 24 -18.61 28.73 -3.82
C SER A 24 -18.46 28.58 -5.33
N ALA A 25 -19.14 29.46 -6.03
CA ALA A 25 -19.30 29.51 -7.47
C ALA A 25 -17.98 29.82 -8.20
N CYS A 26 -17.69 29.05 -9.25
CA CYS A 26 -17.00 29.60 -10.41
C CYS A 26 -18.06 30.06 -11.41
N VAL A 27 -18.38 31.35 -11.31
CA VAL A 27 -19.07 32.16 -12.31
C VAL A 27 -18.24 32.19 -13.60
N LEU A 28 -18.87 31.91 -14.74
CA LEU A 28 -18.31 32.13 -16.07
C LEU A 28 -19.10 33.26 -16.76
N PRO A 29 -18.46 34.35 -17.19
CA PRO A 29 -19.06 35.33 -18.11
C PRO A 29 -18.28 35.34 -19.45
N PRO A 30 -18.79 36.01 -20.50
CA PRO A 30 -19.25 35.39 -21.73
C PRO A 30 -18.22 35.42 -22.87
N THR A 31 -18.50 34.62 -23.91
CA THR A 31 -17.87 34.71 -25.23
C THR A 31 -17.97 36.12 -25.84
N PRO A 32 -16.90 36.56 -26.52
CA PRO A 32 -17.05 37.24 -27.80
C PRO A 32 -16.30 36.52 -28.92
N VAL A 33 -16.81 36.72 -30.13
CA VAL A 33 -16.38 36.11 -31.39
C VAL A 33 -15.24 36.93 -32.02
N SER A 34 -14.37 36.22 -32.76
CA SER A 34 -13.57 36.66 -33.93
C SER A 34 -12.15 37.24 -33.76
N SER A 35 -11.25 36.57 -34.50
CA SER A 35 -10.06 37.03 -35.22
C SER A 35 -8.74 37.19 -34.46
N THR A 36 -7.79 36.28 -34.71
CA THR A 36 -6.57 36.52 -35.52
C THR A 36 -5.54 35.41 -35.24
N ASP A 37 -5.05 34.81 -36.32
CA ASP A 37 -3.92 33.89 -36.39
C ASP A 37 -2.64 34.60 -35.93
N ASP A 38 -2.07 34.18 -34.78
CA ASP A 38 -0.68 34.45 -34.43
C ASP A 38 -0.20 33.32 -33.49
N ALA A 39 0.59 32.40 -34.05
CA ALA A 39 1.12 31.25 -33.35
C ALA A 39 2.33 31.64 -32.50
N ALA A 40 2.11 31.94 -31.23
CA ALA A 40 3.15 31.94 -30.20
C ALA A 40 3.36 30.51 -29.66
N PRO A 41 4.62 30.05 -29.43
CA PRO A 41 4.86 28.70 -28.95
C PRO A 41 4.35 28.56 -27.52
N SER A 42 3.38 27.67 -27.32
CA SER A 42 2.94 27.26 -25.98
C SER A 42 4.13 26.63 -25.25
N ALA A 43 4.56 27.29 -24.17
CA ALA A 43 5.43 26.69 -23.18
C ALA A 43 4.71 25.48 -22.58
N THR A 44 5.17 24.28 -22.94
CA THR A 44 4.75 23.03 -22.32
C THR A 44 5.24 23.05 -20.88
N ALA A 45 4.31 23.13 -19.92
CA ALA A 45 4.62 22.91 -18.51
C ALA A 45 5.24 21.51 -18.36
N PRO A 46 6.34 21.34 -17.60
CA PRO A 46 6.95 20.03 -17.43
C PRO A 46 5.94 19.10 -16.74
N ALA A 47 5.59 18.02 -17.42
CA ALA A 47 4.83 16.93 -16.83
C ALA A 47 5.61 16.42 -15.62
N ALA A 48 4.98 16.42 -14.44
CA ALA A 48 5.55 15.77 -13.27
C ALA A 48 5.74 14.29 -13.62
N ALA A 49 6.99 13.82 -13.61
CA ALA A 49 7.31 12.44 -13.86
C ALA A 49 6.66 11.57 -12.77
N GLU A 50 5.86 10.59 -13.17
CA GLU A 50 5.34 9.61 -12.23
C GLU A 50 6.51 8.79 -11.66
N PRO A 51 6.46 8.43 -10.36
CA PRO A 51 7.48 7.58 -9.76
C PRO A 51 7.55 6.23 -10.49
N PRO A 52 8.75 5.62 -10.56
CA PRO A 52 8.93 4.38 -11.29
C PRO A 52 8.10 3.25 -10.67
N ALA A 53 7.57 2.36 -11.51
CA ALA A 53 6.72 1.24 -11.09
C ALA A 53 7.47 0.18 -10.24
N SER A 54 8.80 0.19 -10.30
CA SER A 54 9.69 -0.69 -9.56
C SER A 54 11.03 0.00 -9.30
N HIS A 55 11.83 -0.58 -8.40
CA HIS A 55 13.21 -0.17 -8.15
C HIS A 55 14.09 -1.39 -7.89
N VAL A 56 15.34 -1.35 -8.33
CA VAL A 56 16.29 -2.44 -8.09
C VAL A 56 16.97 -2.25 -6.74
N SER A 57 17.06 -3.33 -5.97
CA SER A 57 17.84 -3.38 -4.73
C SER A 57 18.77 -4.58 -4.74
N THR A 58 19.89 -4.50 -4.01
CA THR A 58 20.80 -5.63 -3.83
C THR A 58 20.42 -6.38 -2.55
N ASP A 59 20.21 -7.69 -2.64
CA ASP A 59 19.90 -8.52 -1.48
C ASP A 59 21.17 -8.99 -0.72
N ALA A 60 20.97 -9.76 0.35
CA ALA A 60 22.06 -10.26 1.20
C ALA A 60 23.03 -11.23 0.46
N PHE A 61 22.59 -11.83 -0.66
CA PHE A 61 23.40 -12.71 -1.50
C PHE A 61 24.08 -11.96 -2.66
N GLY A 62 23.90 -10.64 -2.75
CA GLY A 62 24.47 -9.82 -3.81
C GLY A 62 23.70 -9.85 -5.13
N ARG A 63 22.46 -10.35 -5.12
CA ARG A 63 21.59 -10.38 -6.31
C ARG A 63 20.91 -9.03 -6.49
N GLU A 64 20.80 -8.56 -7.73
CA GLU A 64 19.92 -7.44 -8.07
C GLU A 64 18.48 -7.95 -8.17
N VAL A 65 17.62 -7.45 -7.30
CA VAL A 65 16.21 -7.83 -7.20
C VAL A 65 15.35 -6.63 -7.56
N GLU A 66 14.43 -6.80 -8.51
CA GLU A 66 13.44 -5.79 -8.85
C GLU A 66 12.31 -5.79 -7.81
N LEU A 67 12.17 -4.70 -7.06
CA LEU A 67 11.15 -4.51 -6.04
C LEU A 67 9.99 -3.70 -6.61
N PRO A 68 8.73 -4.21 -6.55
CA PRO A 68 7.57 -3.43 -6.98
C PRO A 68 7.39 -2.20 -6.08
N ALA A 69 6.96 -1.07 -6.64
CA ALA A 69 6.75 0.17 -5.87
C ALA A 69 5.58 0.07 -4.86
N GLY A 70 4.69 -0.91 -5.02
CA GLY A 70 3.52 -1.11 -4.17
C GLY A 70 3.08 -2.58 -4.10
N PRO A 71 3.85 -3.47 -3.45
CA PRO A 71 3.48 -4.87 -3.31
C PRO A 71 2.15 -5.03 -2.56
N GLN A 72 1.34 -6.00 -3.01
CA GLN A 72 0.00 -6.29 -2.47
C GLN A 72 -0.07 -7.69 -1.85
N ARG A 73 0.83 -8.60 -2.22
CA ARG A 73 0.82 -10.02 -1.87
C ARG A 73 2.18 -10.42 -1.30
N ILE A 74 2.47 -9.91 -0.10
CA ILE A 74 3.77 -10.11 0.54
C ILE A 74 3.79 -11.42 1.33
N ILE A 75 4.87 -12.18 1.16
CA ILE A 75 5.27 -13.22 2.09
C ILE A 75 6.41 -12.69 2.94
N ALA A 76 6.24 -12.75 4.27
CA ALA A 76 7.21 -12.21 5.22
C ALA A 76 7.71 -13.31 6.16
N HIS A 77 8.43 -14.31 5.62
CA HIS A 77 8.91 -15.43 6.41
C HIS A 77 9.93 -14.95 7.46
N TYR A 78 9.59 -15.07 8.75
CA TYR A 78 10.30 -14.47 9.89
C TYR A 78 10.27 -12.93 10.01
N PHE A 79 9.45 -12.23 9.23
CA PHE A 79 9.40 -10.75 9.23
C PHE A 79 8.00 -10.18 9.51
N ALA A 80 7.13 -10.94 10.19
CA ALA A 80 5.81 -10.44 10.59
C ALA A 80 5.86 -9.16 11.43
N SER A 81 6.85 -9.02 12.31
CA SER A 81 7.08 -7.81 13.13
C SER A 81 7.25 -6.56 12.27
N ASP A 82 8.04 -6.68 11.21
CA ASP A 82 8.39 -5.58 10.31
C ASP A 82 7.18 -5.15 9.48
N MET A 83 6.42 -6.14 8.98
CA MET A 83 5.18 -5.87 8.26
C MET A 83 4.18 -5.11 9.15
N VAL A 84 4.02 -5.53 10.40
CA VAL A 84 3.15 -4.84 11.37
C VAL A 84 3.64 -3.43 11.68
N ALA A 85 4.94 -3.26 11.92
CA ALA A 85 5.53 -1.97 12.24
C ALA A 85 5.40 -0.96 11.09
N LEU A 86 5.52 -1.43 9.85
CA LEU A 86 5.41 -0.61 8.64
C LEU A 86 3.97 -0.45 8.14
N GLY A 87 3.01 -1.20 8.71
CA GLY A 87 1.62 -1.22 8.24
C GLY A 87 1.48 -1.82 6.83
N LEU A 88 2.37 -2.73 6.44
CA LEU A 88 2.35 -3.39 5.14
C LEU A 88 1.45 -4.64 5.17
N PRO A 89 0.75 -4.94 4.07
CA PRO A 89 -0.03 -6.17 3.98
C PRO A 89 0.91 -7.37 3.87
N MET A 90 0.51 -8.50 4.45
CA MET A 90 1.11 -9.80 4.17
C MET A 90 0.02 -10.84 4.04
N ILE A 91 0.26 -11.86 3.22
CA ILE A 91 -0.67 -12.98 2.98
C ILE A 91 -0.14 -14.29 3.59
N GLY A 92 1.10 -14.30 4.07
CA GLY A 92 1.70 -15.44 4.73
C GLY A 92 3.00 -15.09 5.46
N THR A 93 3.27 -15.86 6.50
CA THR A 93 4.45 -15.76 7.36
C THR A 93 4.70 -17.11 8.02
N ASN A 94 5.88 -17.29 8.59
CA ASN A 94 6.15 -18.31 9.58
C ASN A 94 5.31 -18.03 10.85
N TYR A 95 4.67 -19.05 11.43
CA TYR A 95 3.88 -18.86 12.65
C TYR A 95 4.72 -18.75 13.93
N VAL A 96 5.92 -19.35 13.95
CA VAL A 96 6.78 -19.42 15.15
C VAL A 96 7.10 -18.02 15.70
N ASN A 97 7.43 -17.07 14.83
CA ASN A 97 7.70 -15.69 15.25
C ASN A 97 6.44 -14.81 15.21
N ALA A 98 5.51 -15.09 14.31
CA ALA A 98 4.32 -14.27 14.11
C ALA A 98 3.37 -14.32 15.32
N GLU A 99 3.28 -15.45 16.02
CA GLU A 99 2.52 -15.58 17.28
C GLU A 99 2.99 -14.65 18.40
N LEU A 100 4.21 -14.10 18.31
CA LEU A 100 4.74 -13.15 19.29
C LEU A 100 4.24 -11.72 19.06
N VAL A 101 3.74 -11.43 17.86
CA VAL A 101 3.39 -10.05 17.43
C VAL A 101 1.98 -9.91 16.88
N LEU A 102 1.33 -11.02 16.51
CA LEU A 102 -0.02 -11.06 15.96
C LEU A 102 -1.00 -11.71 16.94
N THR A 103 -2.25 -11.24 16.93
CA THR A 103 -3.33 -11.94 17.63
C THR A 103 -3.76 -13.20 16.87
N PRO A 104 -4.44 -14.16 17.52
CA PRO A 104 -4.98 -15.33 16.85
C PRO A 104 -5.88 -15.00 15.65
N GLU A 105 -6.66 -13.92 15.72
CA GLU A 105 -7.53 -13.47 14.63
C GLU A 105 -6.74 -12.95 13.43
N GLN A 106 -5.62 -12.26 13.68
CA GLN A 106 -4.72 -11.78 12.63
C GLN A 106 -3.97 -12.94 11.98
N LEU A 107 -3.54 -13.95 12.76
CA LEU A 107 -2.91 -15.15 12.23
C LEU A 107 -3.85 -15.98 11.37
N ALA A 108 -5.13 -16.09 11.75
CA ALA A 108 -6.11 -16.93 11.07
C ALA A 108 -6.35 -16.56 9.59
N VAL A 109 -5.99 -15.35 9.18
CA VAL A 109 -6.10 -14.89 7.78
C VAL A 109 -4.79 -15.02 7.00
N LEU A 110 -3.70 -15.44 7.64
CA LEU A 110 -2.38 -15.64 7.04
C LEU A 110 -2.10 -17.12 6.83
N THR A 111 -1.40 -17.44 5.74
CA THR A 111 -0.93 -18.83 5.53
C THR A 111 0.41 -19.03 6.24
N ASP A 112 0.54 -20.12 7.00
CA ASP A 112 1.83 -20.52 7.56
C ASP A 112 2.78 -20.94 6.44
N THR A 113 3.95 -20.31 6.37
CA THR A 113 4.96 -20.57 5.34
C THR A 113 6.03 -21.55 5.81
N GLY A 114 5.84 -22.19 6.96
CA GLY A 114 6.72 -23.24 7.47
C GLY A 114 7.53 -22.80 8.68
N THR A 115 8.20 -23.79 9.28
CA THR A 115 9.07 -23.62 10.44
C THR A 115 10.51 -23.93 10.05
N GLY A 116 11.44 -23.03 10.34
CA GLY A 116 12.82 -23.15 9.90
C GLY A 116 12.96 -22.67 8.46
N ASP A 117 13.06 -23.59 7.51
CA ASP A 117 13.09 -23.24 6.09
C ASP A 117 11.67 -22.94 5.55
N PRO A 118 11.55 -22.01 4.58
CA PRO A 118 10.28 -21.71 3.95
C PRO A 118 9.77 -22.88 3.09
N ASN A 119 8.48 -23.19 3.20
CA ASN A 119 7.81 -24.15 2.34
C ASN A 119 7.57 -23.54 0.95
N VAL A 120 8.46 -23.85 0.01
CA VAL A 120 8.44 -23.33 -1.37
C VAL A 120 7.11 -23.59 -2.07
N GLU A 121 6.59 -24.81 -2.03
CA GLU A 121 5.33 -25.17 -2.71
C GLU A 121 4.15 -24.34 -2.20
N THR A 122 4.06 -24.20 -0.87
CA THR A 122 3.03 -23.41 -0.21
C THR A 122 3.15 -21.94 -0.61
N ILE A 123 4.35 -21.37 -0.51
CA ILE A 123 4.61 -19.97 -0.86
C ILE A 123 4.24 -19.67 -2.32
N LEU A 124 4.72 -20.48 -3.27
CA LEU A 124 4.46 -20.25 -4.69
C LEU A 124 2.97 -20.44 -5.04
N SER A 125 2.26 -21.34 -4.36
CA SER A 125 0.80 -21.51 -4.55
C SER A 125 0.00 -20.25 -4.21
N LEU A 126 0.54 -19.41 -3.31
CA LEU A 126 -0.05 -18.14 -2.92
C LEU A 126 0.20 -17.04 -3.94
N GLN A 127 0.98 -17.24 -5.01
CA GLN A 127 1.27 -16.23 -6.04
C GLN A 127 1.64 -14.86 -5.44
N PRO A 128 2.71 -14.79 -4.64
CA PRO A 128 3.16 -13.54 -4.05
C PRO A 128 3.78 -12.61 -5.09
N ASP A 129 3.81 -11.31 -4.80
CA ASP A 129 4.52 -10.29 -5.58
C ASP A 129 5.79 -9.76 -4.89
N LEU A 130 6.02 -10.17 -3.65
CA LEU A 130 7.25 -9.92 -2.91
C LEU A 130 7.43 -10.97 -1.81
N ILE A 131 8.64 -11.51 -1.68
CA ILE A 131 8.99 -12.51 -0.68
C ILE A 131 10.20 -12.04 0.12
N PHE A 132 10.06 -11.96 1.44
CA PHE A 132 11.16 -11.79 2.38
C PHE A 132 11.47 -13.11 3.08
N VAL A 133 12.74 -13.48 3.08
CA VAL A 133 13.29 -14.64 3.80
C VAL A 133 14.58 -14.24 4.53
N PRO A 134 14.94 -14.90 5.63
CA PRO A 134 16.19 -14.61 6.33
C PRO A 134 17.42 -14.86 5.46
N ASP A 135 18.50 -14.13 5.71
CA ASP A 135 19.79 -14.27 5.00
C ASP A 135 20.50 -15.61 5.28
N PHE A 136 20.11 -16.30 6.35
CA PHE A 136 20.57 -17.66 6.66
C PHE A 136 19.78 -18.76 5.92
N THR A 137 18.75 -18.42 5.13
CA THR A 137 18.03 -19.39 4.30
C THR A 137 18.98 -19.96 3.25
N ASP A 138 18.95 -21.28 3.02
CA ASP A 138 19.82 -21.92 2.03
C ASP A 138 19.64 -21.30 0.64
N ALA A 139 20.75 -20.94 -0.02
CA ALA A 139 20.73 -20.25 -1.30
C ALA A 139 19.97 -21.05 -2.39
N ALA A 140 20.01 -22.38 -2.36
CA ALA A 140 19.26 -23.21 -3.28
C ALA A 140 17.74 -23.09 -3.06
N VAL A 141 17.30 -22.91 -1.80
CA VAL A 141 15.89 -22.62 -1.50
C VAL A 141 15.51 -21.23 -1.97
N VAL A 142 16.39 -20.26 -1.77
CA VAL A 142 16.17 -18.87 -2.23
C VAL A 142 16.07 -18.80 -3.76
N ASP A 143 16.84 -19.61 -4.50
CA ASP A 143 16.77 -19.71 -5.95
C ASP A 143 15.47 -20.36 -6.45
N LEU A 144 14.83 -21.24 -5.66
CA LEU A 144 13.53 -21.80 -6.00
C LEU A 144 12.37 -20.81 -5.80
N LEU A 145 12.60 -19.74 -5.04
CA LEU A 145 11.62 -18.70 -4.75
C LEU A 145 11.74 -17.47 -5.68
N ALA A 146 12.82 -17.38 -6.45
CA ALA A 146 13.09 -16.30 -7.41
C ALA A 146 12.39 -16.57 -8.76
#